data_AF-A0A840ZHS8-F1
#
_entry.id   AF-A0A840ZHS8-F1
#
_cell.length_a   1.000
_cell.length_b   1.000
_cell.length_c   1.000
_cell.angle_alpha   90.00
_cell.angle_beta   90.00
_cell.angle_gamma   90.00
#
_symmetry.space_group_name_H-M   'P 1'
#
loop_
_entity.id
_entity.type
_entity.pdbx_description
1 polymer ?
#
loop_
_entity_poly.entity_id
_entity_poly.type
_entity_poly.pdbx_seq_one_letter_code
_entity_poly.pdbx_strand_id
1 'polypeptide(L)'
;MPPLPGWAASGWPLIVRRLAPGEDRARVPLGLPLPPALGKRRIGFGLPPAVLTPGPAPTLAEARAAAPPAWHPTLDALIALGARHGLVPRPFGGLLWQALTGLPYLTATSDLDLLWPLAGPLPKTFLDDLAAIAAAAPMRLDGEIVLPDGGGVQWREWHEAGDGEVLVKHRERLEMRSVPLLGSRIATRRKQAQVPSPLRGGVRGGGRAEGTAPLDPEPPQPPPSSPQGGGEAPGLSSFEALEAAGPRGEELSP
;
A
#
# COMPACT_ATOMS: atom_id res chain seq x y z
N MET A 1 -15.98 13.33 -14.11
CA MET A 1 -14.62 13.39 -13.52
C MET A 1 -14.80 13.74 -12.05
N PRO A 2 -14.29 13.00 -11.05
CA PRO A 2 -14.01 13.66 -9.79
C PRO A 2 -12.67 14.37 -9.99
N PRO A 3 -12.65 15.72 -10.14
CA PRO A 3 -11.40 16.46 -9.97
C PRO A 3 -10.92 16.24 -8.53
N LEU A 4 -9.62 16.35 -8.29
CA LEU A 4 -8.98 16.17 -6.98
C LEU A 4 -9.74 16.77 -5.77
N PRO A 5 -10.43 17.93 -5.88
CA PRO A 5 -11.29 18.43 -4.80
C PRO A 5 -12.36 17.43 -4.33
N GLY A 6 -13.00 16.70 -5.26
CA GLY A 6 -13.97 15.67 -4.92
C GLY A 6 -13.35 14.44 -4.25
N TRP A 7 -12.07 14.15 -4.53
CA TRP A 7 -11.36 13.05 -3.88
C TRP A 7 -11.13 13.32 -2.40
N ALA A 8 -10.56 14.50 -2.10
CA ALA A 8 -10.31 14.93 -0.72
C ALA A 8 -11.62 15.12 0.06
N ALA A 9 -12.65 15.70 -0.56
CA ALA A 9 -13.96 15.87 0.07
C ALA A 9 -14.64 14.52 0.42
N SER A 10 -14.40 13.47 -0.38
CA SER A 10 -14.88 12.11 -0.09
C SER A 10 -14.07 11.38 0.98
N GLY A 11 -13.00 11.98 1.50
CA GLY A 11 -12.12 11.34 2.49
C GLY A 11 -11.34 10.14 1.94
N TRP A 12 -11.23 10.00 0.63
CA TRP A 12 -10.52 8.87 0.02
C TRP A 12 -9.00 9.02 0.18
N PRO A 13 -8.28 7.92 0.50
CA PRO A 13 -6.87 8.01 0.82
C PRO A 13 -6.01 8.22 -0.43
N LEU A 14 -4.75 8.57 -0.18
CA LEU A 14 -3.64 8.42 -1.11
C LEU A 14 -2.82 7.21 -0.68
N ILE A 15 -2.02 6.65 -1.60
CA ILE A 15 -1.12 5.54 -1.27
C ILE A 15 0.34 5.99 -1.31
N VAL A 16 1.14 5.55 -0.36
CA VAL A 16 2.59 5.77 -0.41
C VAL A 16 3.17 5.02 -1.61
N ARG A 17 4.11 5.65 -2.30
CA ARG A 17 4.85 5.05 -3.42
C ARG A 17 6.35 5.15 -3.20
N ARG A 18 7.11 4.51 -4.07
CA ARG A 18 8.56 4.69 -4.10
C ARG A 18 8.92 6.14 -4.47
N LEU A 19 9.94 6.65 -3.79
CA LEU A 19 10.57 7.93 -4.11
C LEU A 19 11.28 7.82 -5.47
N ALA A 20 10.97 8.72 -6.40
CA ALA A 20 11.63 8.78 -7.69
C ALA A 20 12.94 9.59 -7.60
N PRO A 21 13.92 9.34 -8.48
CA PRO A 21 15.12 10.17 -8.55
C PRO A 21 14.79 11.65 -8.69
N GLY A 22 15.42 12.50 -7.88
CA GLY A 22 15.20 13.95 -7.88
C GLY A 22 14.03 14.44 -7.02
N GLU A 23 13.25 13.54 -6.41
CA GLU A 23 12.20 13.95 -5.47
C GLU A 23 12.76 14.36 -4.11
N ASP A 24 12.11 15.36 -3.51
CA ASP A 24 12.44 15.89 -2.19
C ASP A 24 12.22 14.83 -1.11
N ARG A 25 13.31 14.39 -0.47
CA ARG A 25 13.31 13.40 0.62
C ARG A 25 12.62 13.88 1.89
N ALA A 26 12.38 15.19 2.05
CA ALA A 26 11.61 15.72 3.17
C ALA A 26 10.09 15.53 2.99
N ARG A 27 9.63 15.13 1.79
CA ARG A 27 8.22 14.89 1.47
C ARG A 27 7.94 13.39 1.40
N VAL A 28 6.69 13.05 1.69
CA VAL A 28 6.18 11.70 1.50
C VAL A 28 5.71 11.55 0.05
N PRO A 29 6.32 10.66 -0.75
CA PRO A 29 5.87 10.39 -2.11
C PRO A 29 4.57 9.59 -2.08
N LEU A 30 3.52 10.17 -2.64
CA LEU A 30 2.17 9.63 -2.66
C LEU A 30 1.69 9.43 -4.10
N GLY A 31 0.74 8.54 -4.26
CA GLY A 31 0.08 8.21 -5.51
C GLY A 31 -1.44 8.20 -5.35
N LEU A 32 -2.10 8.63 -6.41
CA LEU A 32 -3.53 8.48 -6.62
C LEU A 32 -3.75 7.69 -7.92
N PRO A 33 -4.16 6.42 -7.85
CA PRO A 33 -4.58 5.70 -9.03
C PRO A 33 -6.01 6.10 -9.37
N LEU A 34 -6.18 6.67 -10.57
CA LEU A 34 -7.50 6.99 -11.06
C LEU A 34 -8.26 5.69 -11.41
N PRO A 35 -9.60 5.68 -11.27
CA PRO A 35 -10.43 4.60 -11.78
C PRO A 35 -10.08 4.29 -13.25
N PRO A 36 -10.08 3.01 -13.68
CA PRO A 36 -9.74 2.63 -15.05
C PRO A 36 -10.54 3.39 -16.12
N ALA A 37 -11.81 3.71 -15.85
CA ALA A 37 -12.67 4.52 -16.71
C ALA A 37 -12.13 5.94 -17.00
N LEU A 38 -11.17 6.43 -16.19
CA LEU A 38 -10.49 7.71 -16.38
C LEU A 38 -9.10 7.57 -17.03
N GLY A 39 -8.80 6.40 -17.61
CA GLY A 39 -7.64 6.16 -18.48
C GLY A 39 -6.47 5.44 -17.83
N LYS A 40 -6.68 4.62 -16.78
CA LYS A 40 -5.62 3.87 -16.04
C LYS A 40 -4.41 4.74 -15.65
N ARG A 41 -4.63 6.01 -15.31
CA ARG A 41 -3.57 6.96 -14.95
C ARG A 41 -3.32 6.97 -13.45
N ARG A 42 -2.12 7.36 -13.06
CA ARG A 42 -1.72 7.60 -11.67
C ARG A 42 -1.20 9.02 -11.54
N ILE A 43 -1.66 9.75 -10.52
CA ILE A 43 -1.19 11.10 -10.21
C ILE A 43 -0.25 11.00 -9.01
N GLY A 44 0.97 11.53 -9.13
CA GLY A 44 1.94 11.59 -8.06
C GLY A 44 1.83 12.87 -7.24
N PHE A 45 1.99 12.77 -5.93
CA PHE A 45 2.11 13.92 -5.02
C PHE A 45 3.35 13.79 -4.15
N GLY A 46 3.84 14.92 -3.64
CA GLY A 46 4.81 14.98 -2.56
C GLY A 46 4.26 15.89 -1.47
N LEU A 47 3.78 15.32 -0.37
CA LEU A 47 3.17 16.07 0.72
C LEU A 47 4.07 16.05 1.97
N PRO A 48 4.11 17.14 2.76
CA PRO A 48 4.78 17.13 4.05
C PRO A 48 4.17 16.07 4.99
N PRO A 49 4.97 15.34 5.79
CA PRO A 49 4.43 14.36 6.75
C PRO A 49 3.40 14.96 7.71
N ALA A 50 3.57 16.24 8.10
CA ALA A 50 2.71 16.93 9.07
C ALA A 50 1.25 17.12 8.62
N VAL A 51 0.95 16.98 7.32
CA VAL A 51 -0.42 17.09 6.80
C VAL A 51 -1.07 15.74 6.51
N LEU A 52 -0.37 14.65 6.82
CA LEU A 52 -0.80 13.28 6.54
C LEU A 52 -1.19 12.58 7.83
N THR A 53 -2.17 11.69 7.73
CA THR A 53 -2.55 10.77 8.81
C THR A 53 -2.58 9.38 8.22
N PRO A 54 -1.83 8.40 8.78
CA PRO A 54 -1.92 7.01 8.35
C PRO A 54 -3.35 6.49 8.51
N GLY A 55 -3.85 5.82 7.47
CA GLY A 55 -5.14 5.13 7.50
C GLY A 55 -4.92 3.62 7.47
N PRO A 56 -5.73 2.83 8.19
CA PRO A 56 -5.65 1.38 8.07
C PRO A 56 -6.13 0.95 6.69
N ALA A 57 -5.41 0.04 6.01
CA ALA A 57 -6.02 -0.65 4.87
C ALA A 57 -7.13 -1.58 5.38
N PRO A 58 -8.22 -1.77 4.62
CA PRO A 58 -9.15 -2.84 4.92
C PRO A 58 -8.43 -4.20 4.91
N THR A 59 -8.90 -5.12 5.73
CA THR A 59 -8.61 -6.54 5.63
C THR A 59 -9.33 -7.13 4.41
N LEU A 60 -8.93 -8.32 3.97
CA LEU A 60 -9.63 -9.01 2.90
C LEU A 60 -11.10 -9.32 3.25
N ALA A 61 -11.38 -9.57 4.54
CA ALA A 61 -12.73 -9.79 5.04
C ALA A 61 -13.61 -8.52 4.88
N GLU A 62 -13.08 -7.35 5.25
CA GLU A 62 -13.78 -6.07 5.08
C GLU A 62 -13.98 -5.70 3.61
N ALA A 63 -13.01 -6.03 2.75
CA ALA A 63 -13.08 -5.74 1.32
C ALA A 63 -13.90 -6.76 0.50
N ARG A 64 -14.29 -7.90 1.10
CA ARG A 64 -14.94 -9.01 0.39
C ARG A 64 -16.19 -8.58 -0.37
N ALA A 65 -17.04 -7.75 0.25
CA ALA A 65 -18.29 -7.29 -0.34
C ALA A 65 -18.07 -6.41 -1.59
N ALA A 66 -16.89 -5.81 -1.73
CA ALA A 66 -16.54 -5.00 -2.90
C ALA A 66 -16.08 -5.85 -4.09
N ALA A 67 -15.77 -7.15 -3.91
CA ALA A 67 -15.31 -8.01 -4.99
C ALA A 67 -16.46 -8.58 -5.84
N PRO A 68 -16.20 -8.93 -7.12
CA PRO A 68 -17.16 -9.66 -7.95
C PRO A 68 -17.66 -10.93 -7.25
N PRO A 69 -18.97 -11.28 -7.34
CA PRO A 69 -19.52 -12.47 -6.69
C PRO A 69 -18.79 -13.77 -7.05
N ALA A 70 -18.31 -13.89 -8.28
CA ALA A 70 -17.53 -15.05 -8.73
C ALA A 70 -16.24 -15.26 -7.93
N TRP A 71 -15.67 -14.20 -7.34
CA TRP A 71 -14.43 -14.26 -6.56
C TRP A 71 -14.66 -14.68 -5.11
N HIS A 72 -15.90 -14.59 -4.62
CA HIS A 72 -16.23 -14.79 -3.20
C HIS A 72 -15.76 -16.14 -2.64
N PRO A 73 -15.92 -17.29 -3.33
CA PRO A 73 -15.41 -18.57 -2.83
C PRO A 73 -13.88 -18.57 -2.61
N THR A 74 -13.13 -17.96 -3.52
CA THR A 74 -11.66 -17.81 -3.39
C THR A 74 -11.32 -16.89 -2.21
N LEU A 75 -12.03 -15.76 -2.07
CA LEU A 75 -11.81 -14.84 -0.94
C LEU A 75 -12.06 -15.51 0.41
N ASP A 76 -13.14 -16.30 0.51
CA ASP A 76 -13.46 -17.04 1.73
C ASP A 76 -12.39 -18.08 2.07
N ALA A 77 -11.87 -18.79 1.06
CA ALA A 77 -10.77 -19.74 1.25
C ALA A 77 -9.48 -19.04 1.72
N LEU A 78 -9.17 -17.85 1.19
CA LEU A 78 -8.00 -17.06 1.59
C LEU A 78 -8.14 -16.50 3.00
N ILE A 79 -9.33 -16.01 3.37
CA ILE A 79 -9.64 -15.55 4.73
C ILE A 79 -9.49 -16.72 5.72
N ALA A 80 -10.02 -17.89 5.38
CA ALA A 80 -9.88 -19.10 6.20
C ALA A 80 -8.42 -19.54 6.32
N LEU A 81 -7.64 -19.54 5.21
CA LEU A 81 -6.20 -19.81 5.22
C LEU A 81 -5.47 -18.87 6.18
N GLY A 82 -5.74 -17.57 6.09
CA GLY A 82 -5.18 -16.58 7.00
C GLY A 82 -5.51 -16.90 8.46
N ALA A 83 -6.79 -17.14 8.75
CA ALA A 83 -7.24 -17.47 10.11
C ALA A 83 -6.55 -18.71 10.68
N ARG A 84 -6.36 -19.78 9.90
CA ARG A 84 -5.65 -21.00 10.34
C ARG A 84 -4.20 -20.73 10.78
N HIS A 85 -3.57 -19.74 10.18
CA HIS A 85 -2.15 -19.43 10.37
C HIS A 85 -1.90 -18.14 11.17
N GLY A 86 -2.95 -17.48 11.67
CA GLY A 86 -2.83 -16.21 12.37
C GLY A 86 -2.39 -15.05 11.48
N LEU A 87 -2.67 -15.12 10.18
CA LEU A 87 -2.35 -14.11 9.18
C LEU A 87 -3.63 -13.40 8.74
N VAL A 88 -3.56 -12.07 8.58
CA VAL A 88 -4.69 -11.28 8.11
C VAL A 88 -4.35 -10.70 6.73
N PRO A 89 -4.83 -11.32 5.63
CA PRO A 89 -4.54 -10.82 4.29
C PRO A 89 -5.17 -9.45 4.09
N ARG A 90 -4.48 -8.59 3.33
CA ARG A 90 -4.98 -7.27 2.94
C ARG A 90 -4.96 -7.13 1.43
N PRO A 91 -6.05 -6.68 0.80
CA PRO A 91 -6.04 -6.39 -0.62
C PRO A 91 -5.07 -5.26 -0.93
N PHE A 92 -4.47 -5.36 -2.11
CA PHE A 92 -3.78 -4.27 -2.77
C PHE A 92 -4.43 -4.03 -4.14
N GLY A 93 -3.94 -3.03 -4.88
CA GLY A 93 -4.39 -2.82 -6.25
C GLY A 93 -5.90 -2.56 -6.37
N GLY A 94 -6.53 -3.15 -7.39
CA GLY A 94 -7.90 -2.83 -7.78
C GLY A 94 -8.94 -3.09 -6.68
N LEU A 95 -8.84 -4.21 -5.96
CA LEU A 95 -9.81 -4.56 -4.92
C LEU A 95 -9.73 -3.59 -3.73
N LEU A 96 -8.52 -3.18 -3.34
CA LEU A 96 -8.31 -2.17 -2.30
C LEU A 96 -9.02 -0.86 -2.67
N TRP A 97 -8.80 -0.37 -3.89
CA TRP A 97 -9.40 0.90 -4.32
C TRP A 97 -10.92 0.82 -4.50
N GLN A 98 -11.43 -0.30 -5.00
CA GLN A 98 -12.88 -0.53 -5.09
C GLN A 98 -13.52 -0.55 -3.70
N ALA A 99 -12.90 -1.21 -2.72
CA ALA A 99 -13.40 -1.24 -1.35
C ALA A 99 -13.38 0.14 -0.67
N LEU A 100 -12.31 0.92 -0.88
CA LEU A 100 -12.16 2.24 -0.25
C LEU A 100 -13.04 3.32 -0.87
N THR A 101 -13.29 3.25 -2.17
CA THR A 101 -13.95 4.35 -2.90
C THR A 101 -15.38 4.02 -3.33
N GLY A 102 -15.75 2.75 -3.38
CA GLY A 102 -16.99 2.28 -4.01
C GLY A 102 -17.02 2.45 -5.53
N LEU A 103 -15.94 2.96 -6.14
CA LEU A 103 -15.85 3.12 -7.59
C LEU A 103 -15.39 1.82 -8.26
N PRO A 104 -15.78 1.58 -9.52
CA PRO A 104 -15.31 0.42 -10.26
C PRO A 104 -13.81 0.55 -10.56
N TYR A 105 -13.01 -0.30 -9.92
CA TYR A 105 -11.58 -0.49 -10.20
C TYR A 105 -11.27 -1.86 -10.80
N LEU A 106 -12.11 -2.86 -10.52
CA LEU A 106 -11.95 -4.21 -11.04
C LEU A 106 -12.60 -4.35 -12.43
N THR A 107 -11.94 -5.13 -13.27
CA THR A 107 -12.39 -5.58 -14.60
C THR A 107 -12.39 -7.11 -14.64
N ALA A 108 -12.99 -7.70 -15.68
CA ALA A 108 -12.96 -9.15 -15.89
C ALA A 108 -11.55 -9.75 -16.01
N THR A 109 -10.54 -8.93 -16.30
CA THR A 109 -9.13 -9.32 -16.46
C THR A 109 -8.26 -8.83 -15.31
N SER A 110 -8.87 -8.43 -14.19
CA SER A 110 -8.12 -7.97 -13.03
C SER A 110 -7.57 -9.15 -12.24
N ASP A 111 -6.37 -8.98 -11.73
CA ASP A 111 -5.76 -9.89 -10.77
C ASP A 111 -6.29 -9.57 -9.35
N LEU A 112 -6.18 -10.54 -8.46
CA LEU A 112 -6.35 -10.33 -7.03
C LEU A 112 -4.96 -10.18 -6.38
N ASP A 113 -4.58 -8.94 -6.07
CA ASP A 113 -3.33 -8.63 -5.38
C ASP A 113 -3.53 -8.66 -3.85
N LEU A 114 -2.74 -9.47 -3.12
CA LEU A 114 -2.79 -9.53 -1.66
C LEU A 114 -1.44 -9.24 -1.00
N LEU A 115 -1.50 -8.64 0.17
CA LEU A 115 -0.39 -8.57 1.11
C LEU A 115 -0.66 -9.51 2.28
N TRP A 116 0.34 -10.27 2.66
CA TRP A 116 0.31 -11.20 3.80
C TRP A 116 1.33 -10.77 4.86
N PRO A 117 0.92 -9.95 5.84
CA PRO A 117 1.79 -9.47 6.91
C PRO A 117 2.22 -10.59 7.84
N LEU A 118 3.53 -10.80 7.95
CA LEU A 118 4.14 -11.74 8.89
C LEU A 118 4.59 -11.03 10.16
N ALA A 119 4.23 -11.61 11.30
CA ALA A 119 4.81 -11.27 12.60
C ALA A 119 6.05 -12.13 12.94
N GLY A 120 6.26 -13.24 12.23
CA GLY A 120 7.29 -14.23 12.53
C GLY A 120 7.58 -15.15 11.33
N PRO A 121 8.11 -16.37 11.57
CA PRO A 121 8.38 -17.33 10.52
C PRO A 121 7.10 -17.70 9.75
N LEU A 122 7.24 -17.88 8.44
CA LEU A 122 6.13 -18.35 7.60
C LEU A 122 5.80 -19.81 7.95
N PRO A 123 4.53 -20.19 8.15
CA PRO A 123 4.16 -21.58 8.38
C PRO A 123 4.50 -22.46 7.18
N LYS A 124 5.03 -23.66 7.44
CA LYS A 124 5.59 -24.55 6.40
C LYS A 124 4.62 -24.88 5.26
N THR A 125 3.35 -25.09 5.56
CA THR A 125 2.33 -25.47 4.57
C THR A 125 1.67 -24.27 3.89
N PHE A 126 1.96 -23.05 4.33
CA PHE A 126 1.20 -21.87 3.93
C PHE A 126 1.26 -21.62 2.42
N LEU A 127 2.46 -21.70 1.83
CA LEU A 127 2.64 -21.43 0.40
C LEU A 127 2.03 -22.53 -0.48
N ASP A 128 2.09 -23.80 -0.06
CA ASP A 128 1.44 -24.91 -0.75
C ASP A 128 -0.09 -24.76 -0.72
N ASP A 129 -0.65 -24.44 0.45
CA ASP A 129 -2.08 -24.21 0.61
C ASP A 129 -2.54 -22.97 -0.20
N LEU A 130 -1.73 -21.91 -0.23
CA LEU A 130 -1.98 -20.71 -1.03
C LEU A 130 -1.96 -21.02 -2.53
N ALA A 131 -0.99 -21.83 -2.98
CA ALA A 131 -0.89 -22.29 -4.37
C ALA A 131 -2.10 -23.12 -4.79
N ALA A 132 -2.57 -24.01 -3.92
CA ALA A 132 -3.78 -24.81 -4.16
C ALA A 132 -5.03 -23.93 -4.34
N ILE A 133 -5.20 -22.90 -3.49
CA ILE A 133 -6.29 -21.93 -3.65
C ILE A 133 -6.14 -21.14 -4.95
N ALA A 134 -4.92 -20.69 -5.27
CA ALA A 134 -4.63 -19.94 -6.49
C ALA A 134 -4.96 -20.73 -7.76
N ALA A 135 -4.72 -22.04 -7.77
CA ALA A 135 -4.98 -22.90 -8.92
C ALA A 135 -6.49 -23.09 -9.20
N ALA A 136 -7.33 -23.01 -8.16
CA ALA A 136 -8.79 -23.13 -8.28
C ALA A 136 -9.50 -21.77 -8.47
N ALA A 137 -8.75 -20.66 -8.40
CA ALA A 137 -9.30 -19.32 -8.44
C ALA A 137 -9.77 -18.93 -9.85
N PRO A 138 -10.89 -18.17 -9.98
CA PRO A 138 -11.38 -17.69 -11.28
C PRO A 138 -10.59 -16.47 -11.80
N MET A 139 -9.67 -15.95 -11.01
CA MET A 139 -8.77 -14.85 -11.35
C MET A 139 -7.34 -15.23 -10.99
N ARG A 140 -6.35 -14.55 -11.56
CA ARG A 140 -4.97 -14.74 -11.13
C ARG A 140 -4.80 -14.17 -9.72
N LEU A 141 -4.30 -15.00 -8.80
CA LEU A 141 -3.87 -14.58 -7.48
C LEU A 141 -2.41 -14.11 -7.54
N ASP A 142 -2.16 -12.85 -7.18
CA ASP A 142 -0.84 -12.26 -7.04
C ASP A 142 -0.66 -11.69 -5.63
N GLY A 143 0.58 -11.39 -5.24
CA GLY A 143 0.81 -10.75 -3.96
C GLY A 143 2.16 -11.01 -3.32
N GLU A 144 2.36 -10.31 -2.20
CA GLU A 144 3.62 -10.34 -1.47
C GLU A 144 3.40 -10.83 -0.03
N ILE A 145 4.33 -11.67 0.44
CA ILE A 145 4.52 -11.91 1.86
C ILE A 145 5.31 -10.73 2.42
N VAL A 146 4.75 -10.05 3.41
CA VAL A 146 5.34 -8.86 4.01
C VAL A 146 6.09 -9.26 5.28
N LEU A 147 7.42 -9.15 5.23
CA LEU A 147 8.34 -9.51 6.30
C LEU A 147 8.28 -8.49 7.46
N PRO A 148 8.71 -8.89 8.68
CA PRO A 148 8.72 -7.99 9.85
C PRO A 148 9.60 -6.74 9.70
N ASP A 149 10.57 -6.73 8.78
CA ASP A 149 11.42 -5.58 8.48
C ASP A 149 10.84 -4.66 7.39
N GLY A 150 9.61 -4.93 6.94
CA GLY A 150 8.89 -4.18 5.91
C GLY A 150 9.24 -4.58 4.47
N GLY A 151 10.06 -5.62 4.27
CA GLY A 151 10.35 -6.15 2.94
C GLY A 151 9.20 -7.00 2.38
N GLY A 152 8.93 -6.87 1.09
CA GLY A 152 8.00 -7.72 0.34
C GLY A 152 8.69 -8.80 -0.46
N VAL A 153 8.16 -10.01 -0.41
CA VAL A 153 8.59 -11.14 -1.24
C VAL A 153 7.40 -11.64 -2.04
N GLN A 154 7.53 -11.73 -3.37
CA GLN A 154 6.46 -12.30 -4.20
C GLN A 154 6.22 -13.76 -3.77
N TRP A 155 4.98 -14.10 -3.41
CA TRP A 155 4.71 -15.40 -2.77
C TRP A 155 5.05 -16.58 -3.68
N ARG A 156 4.89 -16.40 -5.01
CA ARG A 156 5.25 -17.41 -6.02
C ARG A 156 6.76 -17.62 -6.12
N GLU A 157 7.53 -16.54 -6.12
CA GLU A 157 8.99 -16.63 -6.11
C GLU A 157 9.49 -17.35 -4.86
N TRP A 158 8.89 -17.07 -3.69
CA TRP A 158 9.20 -17.82 -2.47
C TRP A 158 8.81 -19.30 -2.58
N HIS A 159 7.61 -19.59 -3.10
CA HIS A 159 7.14 -20.97 -3.26
C HIS A 159 8.04 -21.79 -4.19
N GLU A 160 8.53 -21.19 -5.27
CA GLU A 160 9.37 -21.85 -6.27
C GLU A 160 10.85 -21.94 -5.87
N ALA A 161 11.35 -21.03 -5.03
CA ALA A 161 12.77 -20.92 -4.71
C ALA A 161 13.32 -22.07 -3.83
N GLY A 162 12.48 -22.79 -3.07
CA GLY A 162 12.95 -23.79 -2.11
C GLY A 162 13.95 -23.20 -1.11
N ASP A 163 15.16 -23.76 -1.02
CA ASP A 163 16.26 -23.24 -0.18
C ASP A 163 17.14 -22.17 -0.87
N GLY A 164 16.73 -21.72 -2.07
CA GLY A 164 17.45 -20.73 -2.87
C GLY A 164 17.34 -19.29 -2.35
N GLU A 165 17.48 -18.34 -3.27
CA GLU A 165 17.37 -16.91 -2.98
C GLU A 165 16.14 -16.29 -3.65
N VAL A 166 15.55 -15.29 -3.01
CA VAL A 166 14.42 -14.51 -3.52
C VAL A 166 14.72 -13.03 -3.49
N LEU A 167 14.05 -12.27 -4.36
CA LEU A 167 14.12 -10.82 -4.36
C LEU A 167 13.23 -10.25 -3.26
N VAL A 168 13.85 -9.56 -2.31
CA VAL A 168 13.13 -8.79 -1.29
C VAL A 168 13.06 -7.32 -1.71
N LYS A 169 11.84 -6.83 -1.84
CA LYS A 169 11.54 -5.45 -2.23
C LYS A 169 11.29 -4.61 -1.00
N HIS A 170 12.10 -3.58 -0.82
CA HIS A 170 11.86 -2.52 0.15
C HIS A 170 11.45 -1.24 -0.56
N ARG A 171 11.00 -0.25 0.21
CA ARG A 171 10.66 1.07 -0.34
C ARG A 171 11.82 1.70 -1.11
N GLU A 172 13.03 1.61 -0.55
CA GLU A 172 14.21 2.33 -1.05
C GLU A 172 15.31 1.42 -1.62
N ARG A 173 15.17 0.10 -1.50
CA ARG A 173 16.19 -0.85 -1.96
C ARG A 173 15.58 -2.17 -2.45
N LEU A 174 16.41 -2.93 -3.16
CA LEU A 174 16.17 -4.30 -3.55
C LEU A 174 17.34 -5.14 -3.02
N GLU A 175 17.07 -6.34 -2.53
CA GLU A 175 18.11 -7.25 -2.03
C GLU A 175 17.74 -8.70 -2.35
N MET A 176 18.73 -9.51 -2.74
CA MET A 176 18.57 -10.97 -2.78
C MET A 176 18.77 -11.53 -1.38
N ARG A 177 17.89 -12.42 -0.92
CA ARG A 177 18.04 -13.10 0.36
C ARG A 177 17.74 -14.58 0.24
N SER A 178 18.54 -15.37 0.95
CA SER A 178 18.30 -16.80 1.13
C SER A 178 16.97 -17.05 1.87
N VAL A 179 16.15 -17.93 1.32
CA VAL A 179 14.83 -18.31 1.87
C VAL A 179 14.91 -18.80 3.32
N PRO A 180 15.84 -19.70 3.69
CA PRO A 180 16.04 -20.11 5.09
C PRO A 180 16.23 -18.97 6.11
N LEU A 181 16.65 -17.78 5.66
CA LEU A 181 16.89 -16.62 6.51
C LEU A 181 15.68 -15.66 6.58
N LEU A 182 14.63 -15.89 5.79
CA LEU A 182 13.42 -15.08 5.80
C LEU A 182 12.61 -15.34 7.07
N GLY A 183 12.23 -14.27 7.77
CA GLY A 183 11.50 -14.37 9.05
C GLY A 183 12.39 -14.57 10.29
N SER A 184 13.70 -14.78 10.10
CA SER A 184 14.67 -14.66 11.18
C SER A 184 14.80 -13.18 11.55
N ARG A 185 14.61 -12.82 12.83
CA ARG A 185 14.90 -11.48 13.32
C ARG A 185 16.38 -11.18 13.08
N ILE A 186 16.70 -10.41 12.03
CA ILE A 186 18.01 -9.79 11.95
C ILE A 186 18.06 -8.74 13.05
N ALA A 187 18.94 -8.91 14.02
CA ALA A 187 19.28 -7.87 14.98
C ALA A 187 20.01 -6.74 14.22
N THR A 188 19.26 -5.84 13.60
CA THR A 188 19.85 -4.64 13.01
C THR A 188 20.25 -3.72 14.16
N ARG A 189 21.55 -3.65 14.47
CA ARG A 189 22.11 -2.52 15.23
C ARG A 189 21.85 -1.24 14.43
N ARG A 190 20.79 -0.51 14.76
CA ARG A 190 20.69 0.92 14.46
C ARG A 190 21.17 1.68 15.69
N LYS A 191 22.16 2.57 15.53
CA LYS A 191 22.34 3.69 16.47
C LYS A 191 21.03 4.46 16.47
N GLN A 192 20.31 4.42 17.59
CA GLN A 192 19.08 5.18 17.79
C GLN A 192 19.43 6.68 17.71
N ALA A 193 19.00 7.35 16.63
CA ALA A 193 18.59 8.73 16.73
C ALA A 193 17.17 8.71 17.30
N GLN A 194 17.07 9.10 18.55
CA GLN A 194 15.83 9.12 19.32
C GLN A 194 14.89 10.19 18.75
N VAL A 195 13.67 9.81 18.37
CA VAL A 195 12.58 10.75 18.06
C VAL A 195 11.31 10.23 18.74
N PRO A 196 10.50 11.11 19.38
CA PRO A 196 9.64 10.73 20.50
C PRO A 196 8.32 10.10 20.07
N SER A 197 7.76 9.30 20.99
CA SER A 197 6.37 8.83 21.00
C SER A 197 5.36 9.98 21.15
N PRO A 198 4.07 9.75 20.83
CA PRO A 198 3.16 10.77 20.36
C PRO A 198 2.62 11.66 21.50
N LEU A 199 2.64 12.97 21.26
CA LEU A 199 1.94 13.98 22.07
C LEU A 199 0.69 14.48 21.33
N ARG A 200 -0.30 14.84 22.15
CA ARG A 200 -1.68 15.11 21.81
C ARG A 200 -1.93 16.63 21.66
N GLY A 201 -2.80 17.00 20.73
CA GLY A 201 -3.83 18.03 20.98
C GLY A 201 -3.67 19.42 20.36
N GLY A 202 -4.74 19.84 19.66
CA GLY A 202 -5.39 21.13 19.93
C GLY A 202 -5.08 22.28 18.98
N VAL A 203 -6.07 22.65 18.16
CA VAL A 203 -6.10 23.90 17.39
C VAL A 203 -6.45 25.07 18.31
N ARG A 204 -5.67 26.18 18.24
CA ARG A 204 -6.18 27.55 18.45
C ARG A 204 -5.61 28.46 17.38
N GLY A 205 -6.50 29.22 16.75
CA GLY A 205 -6.17 30.15 15.67
C GLY A 205 -5.93 31.59 16.13
N GLY A 206 -5.77 32.46 15.12
CA GLY A 206 -5.94 33.91 15.23
C GLY A 206 -4.67 34.71 14.94
N GLY A 207 -4.67 35.47 13.84
CA GLY A 207 -3.68 36.53 13.58
C GLY A 207 -3.69 37.05 12.15
N ARG A 208 -4.37 38.19 11.93
CA ARG A 208 -4.35 39.01 10.69
C ARG A 208 -2.99 39.70 10.50
N ALA A 209 -2.62 39.99 9.25
CA ALA A 209 -1.99 41.26 8.87
C ALA A 209 -2.25 41.58 7.37
N GLU A 210 -2.59 42.85 7.15
CA GLU A 210 -2.68 43.62 5.88
C GLU A 210 -1.31 43.64 5.17
N GLY A 211 -1.09 43.90 3.88
CA GLY A 211 -1.84 44.50 2.77
C GLY A 211 -0.80 45.23 1.89
N THR A 212 -0.71 44.94 0.60
CA THR A 212 -0.27 45.86 -0.49
C THR A 212 -0.27 45.12 -1.84
N ALA A 213 -0.88 45.73 -2.86
CA ALA A 213 -0.81 45.42 -4.28
C ALA A 213 -1.01 46.76 -5.04
N PRO A 214 -0.77 46.91 -6.35
CA PRO A 214 -0.39 45.88 -7.33
C PRO A 214 0.76 46.29 -8.28
N LEU A 215 1.31 45.31 -9.00
CA LEU A 215 1.92 45.49 -10.32
C LEU A 215 1.37 44.37 -11.22
N ASP A 216 0.80 44.76 -12.36
CA ASP A 216 0.14 43.85 -13.31
C ASP A 216 1.16 42.91 -13.98
N PRO A 217 0.91 41.59 -14.03
CA PRO A 217 1.77 40.66 -14.77
C PRO A 217 1.39 40.56 -16.25
N GLU A 218 2.41 40.54 -17.10
CA GLU A 218 2.37 40.29 -18.55
C GLU A 218 1.70 38.93 -18.88
N PRO A 219 0.91 38.83 -19.98
CA PRO A 219 0.18 37.61 -20.32
C PRO A 219 1.11 36.44 -20.70
N PRO A 220 0.78 35.19 -20.32
CA PRO A 220 1.64 34.03 -20.57
C PRO A 220 1.65 33.61 -22.05
N GLN A 221 2.85 33.29 -22.55
CA GLN A 221 3.10 32.69 -23.87
C GLN A 221 2.52 31.26 -23.95
N PRO A 222 2.02 30.82 -25.11
CA PRO A 222 1.46 29.47 -25.29
C PRO A 222 2.56 28.39 -25.24
N PRO A 223 2.26 27.18 -24.73
CA PRO A 223 3.25 26.11 -24.63
C PRO A 223 3.59 25.50 -26.00
N PRO A 224 4.84 25.09 -26.23
CA PRO A 224 5.21 24.34 -27.44
C PRO A 224 4.65 22.90 -27.42
N SER A 225 4.30 22.43 -28.61
CA SER A 225 3.72 21.12 -28.91
C SER A 225 4.54 19.93 -28.37
N SER A 226 3.85 18.94 -27.78
CA SER A 226 4.43 17.72 -27.23
C SER A 226 5.09 16.83 -28.30
N PRO A 227 6.25 16.20 -28.05
CA PRO A 227 6.62 14.98 -28.73
C PRO A 227 5.90 13.78 -28.09
N GLN A 228 5.35 12.93 -28.94
CA GLN A 228 4.91 11.58 -28.60
C GLN A 228 6.12 10.77 -28.09
N GLY A 229 5.96 10.15 -26.92
CA GLY A 229 6.95 9.23 -26.36
C GLY A 229 6.27 8.31 -25.36
N GLY A 230 6.00 7.08 -25.80
CA GLY A 230 5.52 6.01 -24.93
C GLY A 230 6.55 5.73 -23.84
N GLY A 231 6.13 5.92 -22.59
CA GLY A 231 6.88 5.54 -21.40
C GLY A 231 6.04 4.57 -20.59
N GLU A 232 6.45 3.31 -20.61
CA GLU A 232 5.93 2.25 -19.76
C GLU A 232 6.14 2.64 -18.28
N ALA A 233 5.06 2.70 -17.50
CA ALA A 233 5.12 3.13 -16.11
C ALA A 233 5.67 2.00 -15.23
N PRO A 234 6.63 2.28 -14.31
CA PRO A 234 7.18 1.26 -13.43
C PRO A 234 6.12 0.73 -12.46
N GLY A 235 6.16 -0.58 -12.24
CA GLY A 235 5.25 -1.32 -11.34
C GLY A 235 5.21 -0.74 -9.93
N LEU A 236 4.00 -0.69 -9.35
CA LEU A 236 3.83 -0.32 -7.94
C LEU A 236 4.31 -1.49 -7.08
N SER A 237 5.22 -1.20 -6.15
CA SER A 237 5.58 -2.10 -5.06
C SER A 237 4.85 -1.65 -3.80
N SER A 238 4.35 -2.61 -3.03
CA SER A 238 3.18 -2.48 -2.18
C SER A 238 3.50 -2.26 -0.69
N PHE A 239 3.84 -1.04 -0.24
CA PHE A 239 4.18 -0.83 1.18
C PHE A 239 3.74 0.53 1.76
N GLU A 240 2.59 0.51 2.43
CA GLU A 240 2.35 0.98 3.83
C GLU A 240 0.84 0.92 4.09
N ALA A 241 0.37 -0.12 4.79
CA ALA A 241 -1.01 -0.16 5.27
C ALA A 241 -1.26 -1.00 6.54
N LEU A 242 -0.21 -1.32 7.30
CA LEU A 242 -0.33 -1.95 8.63
C LEU A 242 0.59 -1.29 9.65
N GLU A 243 0.09 -0.24 10.30
CA GLU A 243 0.46 0.00 11.70
C GLU A 243 -0.79 0.41 12.46
N ALA A 244 -1.33 -0.53 13.25
CA ALA A 244 -1.91 -0.34 14.59
C ALA A 244 -2.70 -1.59 15.00
N ALA A 245 -2.04 -2.56 15.66
CA ALA A 245 -2.70 -3.50 16.56
C ALA A 245 -1.67 -4.11 17.52
N GLY A 246 -1.51 -3.48 18.68
CA GLY A 246 -0.94 -4.10 19.88
C GLY A 246 -2.01 -4.08 20.98
N PRO A 247 -2.19 -5.16 21.75
CA PRO A 247 -3.28 -5.26 22.72
C PRO A 247 -2.97 -4.38 23.94
N ARG A 248 -3.96 -3.59 24.39
CA ARG A 248 -3.96 -3.09 25.78
C ARG A 248 -4.89 -4.01 26.56
N GLY A 249 -4.28 -4.85 27.38
CA GLY A 249 -4.97 -5.69 28.35
C GLY A 249 -5.78 -4.81 29.31
N GLU A 250 -6.99 -5.28 29.58
CA GLU A 250 -7.74 -4.89 30.76
C GLU A 250 -6.97 -5.36 32.00
N GLU A 251 -6.59 -4.42 32.85
CA GLU A 251 -6.14 -4.70 34.20
C GLU A 251 -7.38 -4.68 35.10
N LEU A 252 -7.96 -5.86 35.31
CA LEU A 252 -8.82 -6.15 36.44
C LEU A 252 -7.94 -6.52 37.62
N SER A 253 -8.05 -5.78 38.74
CA SER A 253 -8.19 -6.30 40.12
C SER A 253 -7.78 -5.25 41.17
N PRO A 254 -8.15 -5.43 42.45
CA PRO A 254 -9.08 -6.40 43.03
C PRO A 254 -10.40 -5.80 43.53
#